data_AF-A0A821G654-F1
#
_entry.id   AF-A0A821G654-F1
#
_cell.length_a   1.000
_cell.length_b   1.000
_cell.length_c   1.000
_cell.angle_alpha   90.00
_cell.angle_beta   90.00
_cell.angle_gamma   90.00
#
_symmetry.space_group_name_H-M   'P 1'
#
loop_
_entity.id
_entity.type
_entity.pdbx_description
1 polymer ?
#
loop_
_entity_poly.entity_id
_entity_poly.type
_entity_poly.pdbx_seq_one_letter_code
_entity_poly.pdbx_strand_id
1 'polypeptide(L)'
;MAAKFVDFDEEKHTQRFSDIAGEPCRMLMPIQGYEKKPLVSLEEAVEPIVEYVPDVKRMVYVSKMKCAELSPGKLSIDEAASITLYSMEWEPQDECLYYVLNQTLRNENRQKLKPWFLFLRLILTALAQLPSITSNVYRGVKRDMRKEYPEGKTFVWWGFSSCTSKLNVLQNEQFLGKTGPRTFFTIECDSGKDIRKYSSIQNEHEILLLAARQFRVEGCLSQGKDFYMIQLKEIQPPFPLIEPVPKPSPAPAPAPRPLPPRPTPIVPNPPIQPK
;
A
#
# COMPACT_ATOMS: atom_id res chain seq x y z
N MET A 1 29.70 16.84 17.90
CA MET A 1 28.35 17.08 18.46
C MET A 1 27.36 16.36 17.56
N ALA A 2 26.78 15.26 18.03
CA ALA A 2 25.72 14.56 17.30
C ALA A 2 24.42 15.35 17.49
N ALA A 3 23.78 15.76 16.40
CA ALA A 3 22.44 16.29 16.43
C ALA A 3 21.52 15.18 16.96
N LYS A 4 20.98 15.38 18.16
CA LYS A 4 19.91 14.54 18.69
C LYS A 4 18.71 14.78 17.79
N PHE A 5 18.39 13.78 16.96
CA PHE A 5 17.10 13.72 16.32
C PHE A 5 16.05 13.80 17.43
N VAL A 6 15.08 14.68 17.23
CA VAL A 6 13.94 14.86 18.12
C VAL A 6 13.21 13.52 18.15
N ASP A 7 13.18 12.87 19.32
CA ASP A 7 12.25 11.77 19.59
C ASP A 7 10.85 12.34 19.35
N PHE A 8 10.26 11.98 18.20
CA PHE A 8 8.82 12.10 18.02
C PHE A 8 8.21 11.10 18.99
N ASP A 9 7.46 11.59 20.00
CA ASP A 9 6.67 10.79 20.95
C ASP A 9 6.14 9.51 20.29
N GLU A 10 6.76 8.35 20.57
CA GLU A 10 6.26 7.03 20.15
C GLU A 10 4.85 6.74 20.70
N GLU A 11 4.40 7.55 21.67
CA GLU A 11 3.13 7.39 22.38
C GLU A 11 1.90 7.99 21.67
N LYS A 12 1.97 8.61 20.49
CA LYS A 12 0.81 9.30 19.87
C LYS A 12 0.27 8.75 18.55
N HIS A 13 0.92 7.78 17.92
CA HIS A 13 0.70 7.52 16.49
C HIS A 13 0.38 6.06 16.15
N THR A 14 -0.90 5.68 16.16
CA THR A 14 -1.35 4.32 15.78
C THR A 14 -2.77 4.25 15.20
N GLN A 15 -3.33 5.40 14.80
CA GLN A 15 -4.76 5.48 14.50
C GLN A 15 -5.16 4.90 13.12
N ARG A 16 -4.19 4.56 12.26
CA ARG A 16 -4.45 3.83 10.97
C ARG A 16 -5.23 2.53 11.16
N PHE A 17 -5.05 1.88 12.30
CA PHE A 17 -5.68 0.60 12.62
C PHE A 17 -7.14 0.74 13.06
N SER A 18 -7.55 1.92 13.53
CA SER A 18 -8.93 2.20 13.93
C SER A 18 -9.77 2.80 12.79
N ASP A 19 -9.15 3.21 11.68
CA ASP A 19 -9.79 3.76 10.48
C ASP A 19 -10.59 2.70 9.70
N ILE A 20 -11.70 2.23 10.26
CA ILE A 20 -12.64 1.28 9.61
C ILE A 20 -14.08 1.80 9.60
N ALA A 21 -14.38 2.78 10.45
CA ALA A 21 -15.74 3.21 10.76
C ALA A 21 -16.51 3.75 9.54
N GLY A 22 -15.80 4.23 8.52
CA GLY A 22 -16.35 4.73 7.26
C GLY A 22 -16.49 3.69 6.14
N GLU A 23 -16.15 2.42 6.39
CA GLU A 23 -16.30 1.38 5.36
C GLU A 23 -17.77 1.18 4.99
N PRO A 24 -18.16 1.32 3.72
CA PRO A 24 -19.56 1.24 3.30
C PRO A 24 -20.11 -0.19 3.43
N CYS A 25 -19.25 -1.20 3.60
CA CYS A 25 -19.59 -2.61 3.78
C CYS A 25 -20.56 -3.15 2.71
N ARG A 26 -20.44 -2.63 1.48
CA ARG A 26 -21.22 -3.00 0.29
C ARG A 26 -20.36 -2.95 -0.97
N MET A 27 -20.88 -3.54 -2.04
CA MET A 27 -20.25 -3.47 -3.35
C MET A 27 -20.38 -2.06 -3.92
N LEU A 28 -19.26 -1.51 -4.40
CA LEU A 28 -19.17 -0.27 -5.16
C LEU A 28 -18.59 -0.59 -6.55
N MET A 29 -18.58 0.41 -7.44
CA MET A 29 -17.94 0.25 -8.75
C MET A 29 -16.44 -0.07 -8.58
N PRO A 30 -15.88 -1.03 -9.35
CA PRO A 30 -14.45 -1.33 -9.34
C PRO A 30 -13.57 -0.09 -9.61
N ILE A 31 -12.37 -0.11 -9.03
CA ILE A 31 -11.36 0.94 -9.20
C ILE A 31 -10.52 0.62 -10.45
N GLN A 32 -10.62 1.48 -11.45
CA GLN A 32 -9.97 1.33 -12.77
C GLN A 32 -9.54 2.69 -13.33
N GLY A 33 -8.62 2.66 -14.31
CA GLY A 33 -8.05 3.81 -14.99
C GLY A 33 -6.72 4.31 -14.40
N TYR A 34 -6.37 3.90 -13.18
CA TYR A 34 -5.09 4.25 -12.54
C TYR A 34 -3.94 3.40 -13.10
N GLU A 35 -4.21 2.14 -13.45
CA GLU A 35 -3.28 1.19 -14.05
C GLU A 35 -2.75 1.63 -15.42
N LYS A 36 -3.53 2.49 -16.11
CA LYS A 36 -3.18 3.11 -17.40
C LYS A 36 -2.33 4.38 -17.25
N LYS A 37 -2.12 4.87 -16.02
CA LYS A 37 -1.28 6.05 -15.79
C LYS A 37 0.21 5.69 -15.90
N PRO A 38 1.05 6.65 -16.33
CA PRO A 38 2.49 6.47 -16.30
C PRO A 38 2.97 6.24 -14.86
N LEU A 39 4.02 5.44 -14.71
CA LEU A 39 4.77 5.40 -13.46
C LEU A 39 5.67 6.63 -13.42
N VAL A 40 5.59 7.41 -12.35
CA VAL A 40 6.19 8.74 -12.20
C VAL A 40 6.94 8.83 -10.86
N SER A 41 7.68 9.93 -10.63
CA SER A 41 8.31 10.15 -9.32
C SER A 41 7.25 10.37 -8.22
N LEU A 42 7.65 10.23 -6.96
CA LEU A 42 6.73 10.48 -5.85
C LEU A 42 6.26 11.95 -5.80
N GLU A 43 7.10 12.93 -6.16
CA GLU A 43 6.72 14.34 -6.27
C GLU A 43 5.61 14.53 -7.32
N GLU A 44 5.81 13.99 -8.52
CA GLU A 44 4.83 14.05 -9.61
C GLU A 44 3.53 13.31 -9.23
N ALA A 45 3.65 12.20 -8.49
CA ALA A 45 2.52 11.39 -8.06
C ALA A 45 1.61 12.11 -7.07
N VAL A 46 2.16 12.98 -6.21
CA VAL A 46 1.37 13.73 -5.23
C VAL A 46 0.88 15.07 -5.73
N GLU A 47 1.43 15.60 -6.84
CA GLU A 47 1.07 16.93 -7.34
C GLU A 47 -0.45 17.15 -7.50
N PRO A 48 -1.26 16.18 -8.00
CA PRO A 48 -2.70 16.38 -8.13
C PRO A 48 -3.48 16.35 -6.81
N ILE A 49 -2.86 15.94 -5.70
CA ILE A 49 -3.52 15.76 -4.40
C ILE A 49 -3.09 16.77 -3.34
N VAL A 50 -2.23 17.72 -3.68
CA VAL A 50 -1.69 18.74 -2.77
C VAL A 50 -2.77 19.62 -2.14
N GLU A 51 -3.88 19.86 -2.85
CA GLU A 51 -5.02 20.62 -2.32
C GLU A 51 -5.88 19.81 -1.34
N TYR A 52 -5.82 18.48 -1.39
CA TYR A 52 -6.58 17.58 -0.51
C TYR A 52 -5.79 17.10 0.69
N VAL A 53 -4.46 17.10 0.58
CA VAL A 53 -3.53 16.61 1.60
C VAL A 53 -2.52 17.72 1.89
N PRO A 54 -2.83 18.61 2.84
CA PRO A 54 -1.88 19.60 3.32
C PRO A 54 -0.55 18.94 3.70
N ASP A 55 0.56 19.64 3.45
CA ASP A 55 1.91 19.18 3.77
C ASP A 55 2.43 17.94 3.07
N VAL A 56 1.68 17.35 2.14
CA VAL A 56 2.13 16.16 1.40
C VAL A 56 3.49 16.35 0.75
N LYS A 57 3.80 17.52 0.16
CA LYS A 57 5.12 17.80 -0.44
C LYS A 57 6.25 17.75 0.58
N ARG A 58 6.03 18.25 1.80
CA ARG A 58 7.00 18.19 2.89
C ARG A 58 7.22 16.73 3.32
N MET A 59 6.13 15.97 3.43
CA MET A 59 6.19 14.56 3.81
C MET A 59 6.81 13.68 2.72
N VAL A 60 6.66 14.02 1.44
CA VAL A 60 7.41 13.38 0.33
C VAL A 60 8.91 13.49 0.57
N TYR A 61 9.41 14.70 0.87
CA TYR A 61 10.83 14.90 1.16
C TYR A 61 11.29 14.03 2.35
N VAL A 62 10.56 14.06 3.46
CA VAL A 62 10.88 13.26 4.67
C VAL A 62 10.88 11.76 4.35
N SER A 63 9.87 11.27 3.61
CA SER A 63 9.75 9.86 3.26
C SER A 63 10.92 9.38 2.39
N LYS A 64 11.37 10.19 1.43
CA LYS A 64 12.53 9.88 0.59
C LYS A 64 13.83 9.85 1.39
N MET A 65 14.03 10.79 2.31
CA MET A 65 15.23 10.78 3.16
C MET A 65 15.29 9.52 4.02
N LYS A 66 14.18 9.14 4.65
CA LYS A 66 14.10 7.87 5.41
C LYS A 66 14.41 6.65 4.54
N CYS A 67 13.88 6.58 3.32
CA CYS A 67 14.14 5.44 2.43
C CYS A 67 15.57 5.38 1.89
N ALA A 68 16.21 6.53 1.68
CA ALA A 68 17.60 6.60 1.25
C ALA A 68 18.55 5.98 2.29
N GLU A 69 18.24 6.15 3.58
CA GLU A 69 19.00 5.56 4.69
C GLU A 69 18.76 4.04 4.84
N LEU A 70 17.54 3.57 4.59
CA LEU A 70 17.12 2.19 4.85
C LEU A 70 17.48 1.16 3.75
N SER A 71 18.11 1.60 2.65
CA SER A 71 18.38 0.80 1.44
C SER A 71 17.13 0.08 0.91
N PRO A 72 16.45 0.59 -0.14
CA PRO A 72 15.10 0.16 -0.54
C PRO A 72 15.02 -1.28 -1.09
N GLY A 73 16.15 -2.00 -1.15
CA GLY A 73 16.20 -3.39 -1.59
C GLY A 73 15.90 -3.49 -3.07
N LYS A 74 14.77 -4.12 -3.42
CA LYS A 74 14.32 -4.26 -4.82
C LYS A 74 13.50 -3.09 -5.32
N LEU A 75 12.93 -2.28 -4.41
CA LEU A 75 12.12 -1.14 -4.76
C LEU A 75 13.00 0.04 -5.18
N SER A 76 12.49 0.89 -6.07
CA SER A 76 13.06 2.22 -6.26
C SER A 76 12.86 3.08 -5.01
N ILE A 77 13.60 4.20 -4.91
CA ILE A 77 13.40 5.15 -3.81
C ILE A 77 11.98 5.71 -3.81
N ASP A 78 11.41 6.05 -4.97
CA ASP A 78 10.05 6.55 -5.09
C ASP A 78 9.01 5.51 -4.65
N GLU A 79 9.21 4.25 -5.03
CA GLU A 79 8.33 3.14 -4.64
C GLU A 79 8.36 2.90 -3.14
N ALA A 80 9.56 2.79 -2.55
CA ALA A 80 9.71 2.63 -1.11
C ALA A 80 9.13 3.83 -0.35
N ALA A 81 9.43 5.05 -0.80
CA ALA A 81 8.97 6.29 -0.18
C ALA A 81 7.45 6.44 -0.27
N SER A 82 6.79 5.91 -1.32
CA SER A 82 5.32 5.90 -1.40
C SER A 82 4.67 5.04 -0.30
N ILE A 83 5.28 3.90 0.05
CA ILE A 83 4.83 3.04 1.16
C ILE A 83 5.10 3.74 2.49
N THR A 84 6.29 4.31 2.66
CA THR A 84 6.64 5.08 3.86
C THR A 84 5.69 6.25 4.06
N LEU A 85 5.41 7.04 3.02
CA LEU A 85 4.49 8.17 3.07
C LEU A 85 3.07 7.76 3.44
N TYR A 86 2.58 6.64 2.90
CA TYR A 86 1.28 6.10 3.32
C TYR A 86 1.26 5.74 4.81
N SER A 87 2.33 5.18 5.36
CA SER A 87 2.42 4.84 6.78
C SER A 87 2.78 6.02 7.71
N MET A 88 2.95 7.23 7.19
CA MET A 88 3.28 8.40 8.00
C MET A 88 2.04 8.96 8.69
N GLU A 89 2.24 9.41 9.93
CA GLU A 89 1.26 10.19 10.68
C GLU A 89 1.83 11.57 10.97
N TRP A 90 0.98 12.57 10.86
CA TRP A 90 1.24 13.95 11.22
C TRP A 90 -0.06 14.61 11.71
N GLU A 91 0.07 15.80 12.30
CA GLU A 91 -1.06 16.55 12.83
C GLU A 91 -1.46 17.68 11.87
N PRO A 92 -2.77 17.91 11.66
CA PRO A 92 -3.89 17.13 12.20
C PRO A 92 -4.06 15.80 11.46
N GLN A 93 -4.54 14.78 12.18
CA GLN A 93 -4.64 13.41 11.66
C GLN A 93 -5.52 13.26 10.41
N ASP A 94 -6.62 14.01 10.32
CA ASP A 94 -7.54 13.95 9.18
C ASP A 94 -6.93 14.55 7.89
N GLU A 95 -5.76 15.16 7.99
CA GLU A 95 -4.93 15.61 6.87
C GLU A 95 -3.82 14.60 6.51
N CYS A 96 -3.67 13.50 7.25
CA CYS A 96 -2.74 12.43 6.89
C CYS A 96 -3.10 11.79 5.54
N LEU A 97 -2.10 11.49 4.72
CA LEU A 97 -2.32 10.91 3.40
C LEU A 97 -3.13 9.61 3.46
N TYR A 98 -2.84 8.71 4.41
CA TYR A 98 -3.61 7.46 4.53
C TYR A 98 -5.09 7.73 4.82
N TYR A 99 -5.37 8.73 5.65
CA TYR A 99 -6.72 9.05 6.10
C TYR A 99 -7.54 9.57 4.92
N VAL A 100 -7.02 10.60 4.24
CA VAL A 100 -7.69 11.21 3.08
C VAL A 100 -7.82 10.20 1.93
N LEU A 101 -6.79 9.38 1.67
CA LEU A 101 -6.83 8.35 0.64
C LEU A 101 -7.90 7.29 0.95
N ASN A 102 -7.92 6.74 2.17
CA ASN A 102 -8.88 5.72 2.55
C ASN A 102 -10.32 6.24 2.52
N GLN A 103 -10.56 7.48 2.96
CA GLN A 103 -11.86 8.12 2.82
C GLN A 103 -12.26 8.27 1.34
N THR A 104 -11.31 8.62 0.47
CA THR A 104 -11.57 8.74 -0.97
C THR A 104 -11.85 7.38 -1.62
N LEU A 105 -11.14 6.33 -1.24
CA LEU A 105 -11.35 4.95 -1.72
C LEU A 105 -12.74 4.42 -1.34
N ARG A 106 -13.21 4.74 -0.13
CA ARG A 106 -14.55 4.38 0.37
C ARG A 106 -15.68 5.20 -0.27
N ASN A 107 -15.35 6.32 -0.92
CA ASN A 107 -16.35 7.19 -1.52
C ASN A 107 -16.97 6.58 -2.79
N GLU A 108 -18.30 6.51 -2.84
CA GLU A 108 -19.05 5.99 -3.99
C GLU A 108 -18.77 6.74 -5.30
N ASN A 109 -18.52 8.05 -5.20
CA ASN A 109 -18.18 8.85 -6.37
C ASN A 109 -16.72 8.63 -6.76
N ARG A 110 -16.49 7.67 -7.66
CA ARG A 110 -15.17 7.33 -8.23
C ARG A 110 -14.47 8.49 -8.93
N GLN A 111 -15.18 9.56 -9.30
CA GLN A 111 -14.53 10.76 -9.86
C GLN A 111 -13.59 11.41 -8.85
N LYS A 112 -13.91 11.35 -7.55
CA LYS A 112 -13.05 11.90 -6.48
C LYS A 112 -11.72 11.17 -6.36
N LEU A 113 -11.61 9.94 -6.85
CA LEU A 113 -10.39 9.15 -6.81
C LEU A 113 -9.43 9.50 -7.97
N LYS A 114 -9.90 10.19 -9.03
CA LYS A 114 -9.06 10.50 -10.20
C LYS A 114 -7.77 11.27 -9.89
N PRO A 115 -7.75 12.28 -9.00
CA PRO A 115 -6.52 12.95 -8.59
C PRO A 115 -5.48 11.99 -7.99
N TRP A 116 -5.94 10.93 -7.33
CA TRP A 116 -5.09 9.93 -6.69
C TRP A 116 -4.47 8.90 -7.65
N PHE A 117 -4.81 8.91 -8.93
CA PHE A 117 -4.44 7.82 -9.84
C PHE A 117 -2.92 7.68 -10.03
N LEU A 118 -2.16 8.78 -10.03
CA LEU A 118 -0.69 8.70 -10.11
C LEU A 118 -0.09 8.11 -8.83
N PHE A 119 -0.57 8.54 -7.66
CA PHE A 119 -0.17 7.97 -6.39
C PHE A 119 -0.54 6.48 -6.26
N LEU A 120 -1.78 6.11 -6.61
CA LEU A 120 -2.23 4.72 -6.64
C LEU A 120 -1.40 3.87 -7.59
N ARG A 121 -1.08 4.41 -8.78
CA ARG A 121 -0.19 3.74 -9.74
C ARG A 121 1.17 3.45 -9.12
N LEU A 122 1.77 4.40 -8.40
CA LEU A 122 3.07 4.25 -7.76
C LEU A 122 3.04 3.25 -6.59
N ILE A 123 2.18 3.47 -5.59
CA ILE A 123 2.15 2.64 -4.37
C ILE A 123 1.73 1.20 -4.66
N LEU A 124 0.77 0.96 -5.57
CA LEU A 124 0.35 -0.41 -5.91
C LEU A 124 1.42 -1.13 -6.73
N THR A 125 2.25 -0.41 -7.49
CA THR A 125 3.43 -1.00 -8.16
C THR A 125 4.47 -1.43 -7.12
N ALA A 126 4.75 -0.58 -6.13
CA ALA A 126 5.65 -0.90 -5.03
C ALA A 126 5.17 -2.13 -4.24
N LEU A 127 3.90 -2.14 -3.83
CA LEU A 127 3.30 -3.23 -3.05
C LEU A 127 3.20 -4.54 -3.84
N ALA A 128 3.03 -4.50 -5.16
CA ALA A 128 3.01 -5.69 -6.01
C ALA A 128 4.38 -6.41 -6.07
N GLN A 129 5.49 -5.69 -5.82
CA GLN A 129 6.83 -6.28 -5.76
C GLN A 129 7.14 -6.95 -4.42
N LEU A 130 6.36 -6.65 -3.37
CA LEU A 130 6.50 -7.31 -2.07
C LEU A 130 5.83 -8.69 -2.10
N PRO A 131 6.43 -9.72 -1.45
CA PRO A 131 5.80 -11.03 -1.34
C PRO A 131 4.46 -10.91 -0.62
N SER A 132 3.46 -11.65 -1.11
CA SER A 132 2.19 -11.81 -0.39
C SER A 132 2.38 -12.79 0.77
N ILE A 133 1.73 -12.51 1.89
CA ILE A 133 1.70 -13.35 3.07
C ILE A 133 0.30 -13.93 3.23
N THR A 134 0.25 -15.26 3.38
CA THR A 134 -0.95 -15.99 3.76
C THR A 134 -0.86 -16.32 5.24
N SER A 135 -1.60 -15.60 6.08
CA SER A 135 -1.56 -15.78 7.54
C SER A 135 -2.75 -15.12 8.23
N ASN A 136 -2.91 -15.39 9.53
CA ASN A 136 -3.83 -14.62 10.36
C ASN A 136 -3.20 -13.27 10.74
N VAL A 137 -3.91 -12.20 10.39
CA VAL A 137 -3.59 -10.83 10.81
C VAL A 137 -4.71 -10.26 11.66
N TYR A 138 -4.38 -9.24 12.44
CA TYR A 138 -5.27 -8.72 13.47
C TYR A 138 -5.48 -7.22 13.31
N ARG A 139 -6.70 -6.76 13.63
CA ARG A 139 -7.06 -5.34 13.64
C ARG A 139 -7.97 -5.04 14.83
N GLY A 140 -7.64 -4.01 15.61
CA GLY A 140 -8.41 -3.58 16.79
C GLY A 140 -9.08 -2.23 16.56
N VAL A 141 -10.33 -2.10 17.01
CA VAL A 141 -11.15 -0.89 16.82
C VAL A 141 -11.91 -0.59 18.11
N LYS A 142 -11.87 0.66 18.58
CA LYS A 142 -12.61 1.12 19.78
C LYS A 142 -14.09 1.43 19.52
N ARG A 143 -14.79 0.48 18.92
CA ARG A 143 -16.24 0.58 18.66
C ARG A 143 -16.85 -0.82 18.58
N ASP A 144 -18.13 -0.93 18.91
CA ASP A 144 -18.95 -2.11 18.58
C ASP A 144 -19.28 -2.11 17.08
N MET A 145 -18.78 -3.11 16.36
CA MET A 145 -18.99 -3.28 14.92
C MET A 145 -19.88 -4.48 14.57
N ARG A 146 -20.55 -5.11 15.55
CA ARG A 146 -21.31 -6.36 15.32
C ARG A 146 -22.47 -6.19 14.35
N LYS A 147 -23.10 -5.01 14.35
CA LYS A 147 -24.24 -4.72 13.47
C LYS A 147 -23.80 -4.61 12.01
N GLU A 148 -22.58 -4.12 11.79
CA GLU A 148 -21.98 -3.95 10.48
C GLU A 148 -21.46 -5.27 9.89
N TYR A 149 -21.07 -6.21 10.76
CA TYR A 149 -20.49 -7.51 10.38
C TYR A 149 -21.22 -8.70 11.02
N PRO A 150 -22.50 -8.96 10.67
CA PRO A 150 -23.18 -10.19 11.06
C PRO A 150 -22.54 -11.41 10.40
N GLU A 151 -22.61 -12.55 11.07
CA GLU A 151 -22.08 -13.83 10.59
C GLU A 151 -22.64 -14.21 9.21
N GLY A 152 -21.80 -14.79 8.35
CA GLY A 152 -22.13 -15.15 6.97
C GLY A 152 -22.16 -13.98 5.98
N LYS A 153 -22.08 -12.72 6.43
CA LYS A 153 -22.07 -11.56 5.53
C LYS A 153 -20.80 -11.53 4.69
N THR A 154 -20.96 -11.28 3.40
CA THR A 154 -19.88 -10.92 2.48
C THR A 154 -19.87 -9.41 2.25
N PHE A 155 -18.69 -8.81 2.29
CA PHE A 155 -18.50 -7.36 2.12
C PHE A 155 -17.12 -7.07 1.50
N VAL A 156 -16.88 -5.80 1.17
CA VAL A 156 -15.60 -5.32 0.64
C VAL A 156 -15.08 -4.22 1.55
N TRP A 157 -13.79 -4.28 1.90
CA TRP A 157 -13.06 -3.13 2.44
C TRP A 157 -12.42 -2.38 1.28
N TRP A 158 -12.88 -1.15 1.07
CA TRP A 158 -12.46 -0.33 -0.06
C TRP A 158 -11.18 0.44 0.22
N GLY A 159 -10.95 0.85 1.47
CA GLY A 159 -9.67 1.44 1.90
C GLY A 159 -8.56 0.40 2.02
N PHE A 160 -7.32 0.87 2.08
CA PHE A 160 -6.22 0.05 2.58
C PHE A 160 -6.44 -0.24 4.06
N SER A 161 -6.12 -1.47 4.49
CA SER A 161 -6.32 -1.88 5.88
C SER A 161 -4.98 -2.22 6.52
N SER A 162 -4.50 -1.35 7.42
CA SER A 162 -3.39 -1.64 8.32
C SER A 162 -3.80 -2.69 9.35
N CYS A 163 -3.04 -3.79 9.38
CA CYS A 163 -3.22 -4.89 10.33
C CYS A 163 -1.87 -5.21 10.96
N THR A 164 -1.87 -6.00 12.04
CA THR A 164 -0.64 -6.46 12.69
C THR A 164 -0.62 -7.97 12.73
N SER A 165 0.58 -8.54 12.62
CA SER A 165 0.81 -9.98 12.85
C SER A 165 1.02 -10.32 14.34
N LYS A 166 1.01 -9.31 15.22
CA LYS A 166 1.39 -9.42 16.62
C LYS A 166 0.27 -8.96 17.55
N LEU A 167 -0.31 -9.90 18.31
CA LEU A 167 -1.41 -9.62 19.24
C LEU A 167 -1.05 -8.62 20.35
N ASN A 168 0.21 -8.62 20.81
CA ASN A 168 0.66 -7.71 21.86
C ASN A 168 0.62 -6.24 21.42
N VAL A 169 0.77 -5.95 20.12
CA VAL A 169 0.63 -4.58 19.58
C VAL A 169 -0.78 -4.04 19.88
N LEU A 170 -1.80 -4.89 19.78
CA LEU A 170 -3.19 -4.49 20.02
C LEU A 170 -3.54 -4.24 21.48
N GLN A 171 -2.68 -4.63 22.43
CA GLN A 171 -2.89 -4.32 23.85
C GLN A 171 -2.65 -2.85 24.17
N ASN A 172 -1.95 -2.10 23.30
CA ASN A 172 -1.79 -0.68 23.46
C ASN A 172 -3.17 -0.01 23.41
N GLU A 173 -3.39 0.89 24.38
CA GLU A 173 -4.65 1.59 24.57
C GLU A 173 -5.07 2.33 23.32
N GLN A 174 -4.20 2.73 22.40
CA GLN A 174 -4.61 3.40 21.17
C GLN A 174 -5.26 2.49 20.12
N PHE A 175 -4.98 1.18 20.14
CA PHE A 175 -5.59 0.20 19.24
C PHE A 175 -6.91 -0.35 19.81
N LEU A 176 -6.83 -1.47 20.52
CA LEU A 176 -7.98 -2.12 21.15
C LEU A 176 -8.14 -1.63 22.58
N GLY A 177 -7.02 -1.53 23.32
CA GLY A 177 -7.04 -1.23 24.76
C GLY A 177 -7.82 -2.25 25.59
N LYS A 178 -8.06 -1.93 26.86
CA LYS A 178 -8.71 -2.85 27.82
C LYS A 178 -10.15 -2.46 28.16
N THR A 179 -10.58 -1.25 27.82
CA THR A 179 -11.84 -0.66 28.30
C THR A 179 -12.70 -0.13 27.15
N GLY A 180 -14.00 0.02 27.42
CA GLY A 180 -14.99 0.53 26.46
C GLY A 180 -15.38 -0.46 25.35
N PRO A 181 -16.46 -0.15 24.59
CA PRO A 181 -16.92 -0.95 23.46
C PRO A 181 -15.83 -1.06 22.39
N ARG A 182 -15.41 -2.29 22.08
CA ARG A 182 -14.31 -2.53 21.16
C ARG A 182 -14.49 -3.84 20.40
N THR A 183 -14.03 -3.82 19.15
CA THR A 183 -14.08 -4.96 18.25
C THR A 183 -12.66 -5.36 17.85
N PHE A 184 -12.38 -6.64 17.98
CA PHE A 184 -11.15 -7.29 17.55
C PHE A 184 -11.44 -8.17 16.34
N PHE A 185 -10.79 -7.87 15.22
CA PHE A 185 -10.87 -8.66 14.00
C PHE A 185 -9.71 -9.65 13.95
N THR A 186 -10.02 -10.92 13.74
CA THR A 186 -9.06 -11.94 13.28
C THR A 186 -9.33 -12.17 11.80
N ILE A 187 -8.31 -11.99 10.96
CA ILE A 187 -8.47 -11.99 9.51
C ILE A 187 -7.54 -13.06 8.93
N GLU A 188 -8.11 -14.12 8.35
CA GLU A 188 -7.38 -15.07 7.51
C GLU A 188 -7.19 -14.40 6.13
N CYS A 189 -6.01 -13.85 5.86
CA CYS A 189 -5.69 -13.20 4.59
C CYS A 189 -4.77 -14.05 3.73
N ASP A 190 -4.88 -13.92 2.40
CA ASP A 190 -3.98 -14.54 1.42
C ASP A 190 -3.09 -13.52 0.69
N SER A 191 -3.41 -12.22 0.80
CA SER A 191 -2.82 -11.16 -0.01
C SER A 191 -2.04 -10.10 0.78
N GLY A 192 -1.85 -10.29 2.10
CA GLY A 192 -1.23 -9.30 2.97
C GLY A 192 0.21 -8.95 2.58
N LYS A 193 0.57 -7.67 2.68
CA LYS A 193 1.91 -7.16 2.37
C LYS A 193 2.63 -6.73 3.64
N ASP A 194 3.76 -7.35 3.92
CA ASP A 194 4.62 -6.92 5.02
C ASP A 194 5.36 -5.65 4.62
N ILE A 195 4.99 -4.54 5.27
CA ILE A 195 5.59 -3.24 5.02
C ILE A 195 6.49 -2.78 6.16
N ARG A 196 6.84 -3.64 7.12
CA ARG A 196 7.64 -3.29 8.32
C ARG A 196 8.93 -2.57 7.98
N LYS A 197 9.61 -3.01 6.91
CA LYS A 197 10.86 -2.40 6.44
C LYS A 197 10.70 -0.95 5.97
N TYR A 198 9.51 -0.61 5.47
CA TYR A 198 9.22 0.69 4.86
C TYR A 198 8.30 1.55 5.74
N SER A 199 7.68 0.98 6.78
CA SER A 199 6.79 1.73 7.66
C SER A 199 7.56 2.79 8.44
N SER A 200 6.96 3.98 8.53
CA SER A 200 7.53 5.10 9.27
C SER A 200 7.44 4.90 10.80
N ILE A 201 6.59 3.96 11.24
CA ILE A 201 6.37 3.59 12.63
C ILE A 201 6.95 2.19 12.85
N GLN A 202 7.94 2.11 13.71
CA GLN A 202 8.60 0.85 14.03
C GLN A 202 7.77 0.06 15.06
N ASN A 203 8.03 -1.24 15.20
CA ASN A 203 7.42 -2.13 16.21
C ASN A 203 5.93 -2.50 16.04
N GLU A 204 5.18 -1.91 15.11
CA GLU A 204 3.77 -2.27 14.86
C GLU A 204 3.58 -3.63 14.17
N HIS A 205 4.66 -4.17 13.59
CA HIS A 205 4.61 -5.36 12.75
C HIS A 205 3.53 -5.27 11.65
N GLU A 206 3.45 -4.10 11.00
CA GLU A 206 2.38 -3.73 10.09
C GLU A 206 2.34 -4.62 8.84
N ILE A 207 1.19 -5.28 8.67
CA ILE A 207 0.79 -5.99 7.46
C ILE A 207 -0.32 -5.18 6.81
N LEU A 208 -0.10 -4.75 5.58
CA LEU A 208 -1.07 -3.96 4.82
C LEU A 208 -1.90 -4.88 3.92
N LEU A 209 -3.22 -4.86 4.10
CA LEU A 209 -4.16 -5.40 3.11
C LEU A 209 -4.46 -4.30 2.09
N LEU A 210 -4.42 -4.64 0.80
CA LEU A 210 -4.66 -3.69 -0.27
C LEU A 210 -6.11 -3.18 -0.27
N ALA A 211 -6.35 -2.09 -1.01
CA ALA A 211 -7.69 -1.61 -1.27
C ALA A 211 -8.56 -2.66 -2.00
N ALA A 212 -9.88 -2.54 -1.80
CA ALA A 212 -10.91 -3.34 -2.47
C ALA A 212 -10.73 -4.87 -2.30
N ARG A 213 -10.44 -5.33 -1.07
CA ARG A 213 -10.42 -6.76 -0.71
C ARG A 213 -11.81 -7.21 -0.25
N GLN A 214 -12.19 -8.41 -0.66
CA GLN A 214 -13.49 -9.00 -0.31
C GLN A 214 -13.31 -9.99 0.84
N PHE A 215 -14.24 -9.95 1.80
CA PHE A 215 -14.21 -10.81 2.98
C PHE A 215 -15.56 -11.43 3.25
N ARG A 216 -15.56 -12.56 3.95
CA ARG A 216 -16.73 -13.18 4.57
C ARG A 216 -16.56 -13.21 6.08
N VAL A 217 -17.62 -12.92 6.83
CA VAL A 217 -17.66 -13.12 8.28
C VAL A 217 -17.87 -14.62 8.57
N GLU A 218 -16.87 -15.27 9.13
CA GLU A 218 -16.91 -16.70 9.48
C GLU A 218 -17.52 -16.95 10.88
N GLY A 219 -17.39 -15.99 11.79
CA GLY A 219 -17.91 -16.15 13.14
C GLY A 219 -17.83 -14.88 13.97
N CYS A 220 -18.77 -14.73 14.89
CA CYS A 220 -18.81 -13.62 15.83
C CYS A 220 -18.88 -14.15 17.28
N LEU A 221 -18.08 -13.58 18.17
CA LEU A 221 -18.11 -13.90 19.59
C LEU A 221 -18.23 -12.62 20.41
N SER A 222 -19.18 -12.58 21.35
CA SER A 222 -19.27 -11.52 22.36
C SER A 222 -18.71 -12.04 23.67
N GLN A 223 -17.63 -11.42 24.17
CA GLN A 223 -17.00 -11.78 25.44
C GLN A 223 -17.16 -10.63 26.44
N GLY A 224 -17.99 -10.83 27.45
CA GLY A 224 -18.33 -9.77 28.40
C GLY A 224 -19.22 -8.69 27.79
N LYS A 225 -19.21 -7.50 28.40
CA LYS A 225 -20.16 -6.42 28.05
C LYS A 225 -19.72 -5.58 26.84
N ASP A 226 -18.41 -5.42 26.66
CA ASP A 226 -17.86 -4.38 25.77
C ASP A 226 -16.77 -4.91 24.81
N PHE A 227 -16.53 -6.23 24.75
CA PHE A 227 -15.52 -6.82 23.89
C PHE A 227 -16.13 -7.82 22.89
N TYR A 228 -15.86 -7.57 21.61
CA TYR A 228 -16.40 -8.34 20.50
C TYR A 228 -15.29 -8.86 19.61
N MET A 229 -15.36 -10.12 19.21
CA MET A 229 -14.43 -10.73 18.28
C MET A 229 -15.17 -11.09 16.99
N ILE A 230 -14.59 -10.73 15.86
CA ILE A 230 -15.16 -11.01 14.53
C ILE A 230 -14.08 -11.70 13.70
N GLN A 231 -14.40 -12.89 13.21
CA GLN A 231 -13.52 -13.67 12.35
C GLN A 231 -13.88 -13.42 10.89
N LEU A 232 -12.87 -13.00 10.12
CA LEU A 232 -12.99 -12.71 8.70
C LEU A 232 -12.11 -13.67 7.92
N LYS A 233 -12.60 -14.09 6.75
CA LYS A 233 -11.83 -14.79 5.75
C LYS A 233 -11.78 -13.97 4.47
N GLU A 234 -10.59 -13.68 3.97
CA GLU A 234 -10.41 -13.11 2.65
C GLU A 234 -10.92 -14.09 1.59
N ILE A 235 -11.71 -13.60 0.65
CA ILE A 235 -12.25 -14.38 -0.46
C ILE A 235 -11.94 -13.69 -1.78
N GLN A 236 -11.81 -14.49 -2.83
CA GLN A 236 -11.53 -13.96 -4.16
C GLN A 236 -12.84 -13.58 -4.87
N PRO A 237 -12.99 -12.31 -5.30
CA PRO A 237 -14.13 -11.90 -6.13
C PRO A 237 -14.03 -12.53 -7.53
N PRO A 238 -15.15 -12.64 -8.28
CA PRO A 238 -15.15 -13.20 -9.63
C PRO A 238 -14.38 -12.34 -10.66
N PHE A 239 -14.09 -11.09 -10.33
CA PHE A 239 -13.29 -10.17 -11.13
C PHE A 239 -12.52 -9.20 -10.21
N PRO A 240 -11.42 -8.58 -10.68
CA PRO A 240 -10.68 -7.60 -9.89
C PRO A 240 -11.57 -6.41 -9.50
N LEU A 241 -11.68 -6.13 -8.20
CA LEU A 241 -12.37 -4.93 -7.69
C LEU A 241 -11.48 -3.68 -7.74
N ILE A 242 -10.18 -3.89 -7.91
CA ILE A 242 -9.17 -2.90 -8.29
C ILE A 242 -8.32 -3.53 -9.38
N GLU A 243 -8.21 -2.86 -10.53
CA GLU A 243 -7.45 -3.39 -11.68
C GLU A 243 -6.01 -3.68 -11.25
N PRO A 244 -5.37 -4.79 -11.67
CA PRO A 244 -3.99 -5.06 -11.30
C PRO A 244 -3.03 -4.11 -12.02
N VAL A 245 -1.93 -3.76 -11.36
CA VAL A 245 -0.84 -3.03 -12.03
C VAL A 245 -0.23 -3.88 -13.16
N PRO A 246 0.10 -3.27 -14.32
CA PRO A 246 0.81 -3.99 -15.38
C PRO A 246 2.13 -4.53 -14.85
N LYS A 247 2.40 -5.82 -15.11
CA LYS A 247 3.73 -6.37 -14.86
C LYS A 247 4.75 -5.61 -15.71
N PRO A 248 5.93 -5.26 -15.18
CA PRO A 248 6.98 -4.71 -16.02
C PRO A 248 7.27 -5.71 -17.14
N SER A 249 7.04 -5.28 -18.38
CA SER A 249 7.40 -6.09 -19.54
C SER A 249 8.93 -6.23 -19.53
N PRO A 250 9.49 -7.43 -19.75
CA PRO A 250 10.94 -7.56 -19.91
C PRO A 250 11.37 -6.58 -21.00
N ALA A 251 12.37 -5.74 -20.71
CA ALA A 251 12.88 -4.76 -21.66
C ALA A 251 13.16 -5.48 -23.01
N PRO A 252 12.80 -4.88 -24.15
CA PRO A 252 13.15 -5.45 -25.44
C PRO A 252 14.68 -5.66 -25.45
N ALA A 253 15.10 -6.88 -25.81
CA ALA A 253 16.51 -7.20 -25.92
C ALA A 253 17.22 -6.10 -26.74
N PRO A 254 18.42 -5.66 -26.32
CA PRO A 254 19.16 -4.66 -27.09
C PRO A 254 19.26 -5.14 -28.54
N ALA A 255 18.92 -4.26 -29.49
CA ALA A 255 18.98 -4.58 -30.90
C ALA A 255 20.34 -5.22 -31.22
N PRO A 256 20.38 -6.31 -32.01
CA PRO A 256 21.64 -6.94 -32.38
C PRO A 256 22.55 -5.88 -32.98
N ARG A 257 23.78 -5.79 -32.45
CA ARG A 257 24.82 -4.87 -32.95
C ARG A 257 24.91 -5.04 -34.48
N PRO A 258 24.95 -3.95 -35.27
CA PRO A 258 25.18 -4.05 -36.71
C PRO A 258 26.42 -4.91 -36.95
N LEU A 259 26.29 -5.92 -37.82
CA LEU A 259 27.42 -6.74 -38.22
C LEU A 259 28.52 -5.83 -38.77
N PRO A 260 29.79 -6.07 -38.44
CA PRO A 260 30.89 -5.31 -39.01
C PRO A 260 30.83 -5.41 -40.55
N PRO A 261 31.17 -4.33 -41.27
CA PRO A 261 31.16 -4.33 -42.72
C PRO A 261 32.02 -5.49 -43.25
N ARG A 262 31.46 -6.23 -44.20
CA ARG A 262 32.15 -7.35 -44.87
C ARG A 262 33.47 -6.84 -45.46
N PRO A 263 34.61 -7.51 -45.23
CA PRO A 263 35.87 -7.13 -45.86
C PRO A 263 35.71 -7.08 -47.38
N THR A 264 36.10 -5.96 -47.99
CA THR A 264 36.17 -5.81 -49.44
C THR A 264 37.07 -6.91 -50.02
N PRO A 265 36.65 -7.60 -51.08
CA PRO A 265 37.48 -8.60 -51.73
C PRO A 265 38.76 -7.93 -52.26
N ILE A 266 39.91 -8.47 -51.83
CA ILE A 266 41.22 -8.08 -52.33
C ILE A 266 41.27 -8.51 -53.80
N VAL A 267 41.28 -7.54 -54.72
CA VAL A 267 41.51 -7.79 -56.13
C VAL A 267 43.01 -8.09 -56.30
N PRO A 268 43.40 -9.29 -56.78
CA PRO A 268 44.80 -9.58 -57.02
C PRO A 268 45.32 -8.70 -58.17
N ASN A 269 46.49 -8.09 -57.96
CA ASN A 269 47.18 -7.30 -58.98
C ASN A 269 47.45 -8.14 -60.24
N PRO A 270 47.33 -7.54 -61.44
CA PRO A 270 47.63 -8.24 -62.68
C PRO A 270 49.12 -8.64 -62.75
N PRO A 271 49.42 -9.78 -63.39
CA PRO A 271 50.78 -10.28 -63.48
C PRO A 271 51.66 -9.33 -64.30
N ILE A 272 52.84 -9.05 -63.74
CA ILE A 272 53.90 -8.27 -64.39
C ILE A 272 54.42 -9.09 -65.58
N GLN A 273 54.34 -8.54 -66.79
CA GLN A 273 54.93 -9.17 -67.97
C GLN A 273 56.45 -8.96 -67.97
N PRO A 274 57.26 -10.01 -68.20
CA PRO A 274 58.70 -9.88 -68.34
C PRO A 274 59.07 -9.30 -69.72
N LYS A 275 60.11 -8.47 -69.73
CA LYS A 275 60.79 -7.96 -70.93
C LYS A 275 61.62 -9.05 -71.60
#